data_AF-A0A0B2QT16-F1
#
_entry.id   AF-A0A0B2QT16-F1
#
_cell.length_a   1.000
_cell.length_b   1.000
_cell.length_c   1.000
_cell.angle_alpha   90.00
_cell.angle_beta   90.00
_cell.angle_gamma   90.00
#
_symmetry.space_group_name_H-M   'P 1'
#
loop_
_entity.id
_entity.type
_entity.pdbx_description
1 polymer ?
#
loop_
_entity_poly.entity_id
_entity_poly.type
_entity_poly.pdbx_seq_one_letter_code
_entity_poly.pdbx_strand_id
1 'polypeptide(L)'
;MASRLTVTALVLIALATVSLQTSASSVGKFIDETITSHKIVIFSKTYCPYCRRAKAVFKELNQVPHVVELDEREDGSKIQDIMINIVGRRTVPQVFINGKHLGGSDDTVEAYESGHLHKLLGIETKDHDDHDDL
;
A
#
# COMPACT_ATOMS: atom_id res chain seq x y z
N MET A 1 -65.42 -26.56 -9.61
CA MET A 1 -64.25 -26.61 -10.51
C MET A 1 -63.42 -25.35 -10.28
N ALA A 2 -62.13 -25.53 -9.97
CA ALA A 2 -61.01 -24.59 -10.14
C ALA A 2 -61.10 -23.21 -9.42
N SER A 3 -60.04 -22.62 -8.87
CA SER A 3 -58.65 -23.03 -8.66
C SER A 3 -58.04 -22.00 -7.70
N ARG A 4 -57.26 -22.47 -6.72
CA ARG A 4 -56.38 -21.62 -5.92
C ARG A 4 -55.17 -21.26 -6.78
N LEU A 5 -54.85 -19.97 -6.93
CA LEU A 5 -53.50 -19.55 -7.30
C LEU A 5 -52.92 -18.66 -6.19
N THR A 6 -52.15 -19.31 -5.33
CA THR A 6 -51.09 -18.69 -4.54
C THR A 6 -50.01 -18.17 -5.47
N VAL A 7 -49.71 -16.87 -5.41
CA VAL A 7 -48.52 -16.30 -6.06
C VAL A 7 -47.34 -16.47 -5.11
N THR A 8 -46.48 -17.44 -5.39
CA THR A 8 -45.20 -17.67 -4.72
C THR A 8 -44.05 -16.98 -5.46
N ALA A 9 -43.18 -16.35 -4.67
CA ALA A 9 -41.74 -16.21 -4.85
C ALA A 9 -41.20 -15.35 -6.01
N LEU A 10 -40.69 -14.17 -5.65
CA LEU A 10 -39.59 -13.52 -6.38
C LEU A 10 -38.68 -12.75 -5.40
N VAL A 11 -37.94 -13.49 -4.57
CA VAL A 11 -36.81 -12.97 -3.79
C VAL A 11 -35.64 -13.94 -3.97
N LEU A 12 -34.97 -13.88 -5.13
CA LEU A 12 -33.77 -14.70 -5.42
C LEU A 12 -32.62 -13.91 -6.07
N ILE A 13 -32.62 -12.57 -6.01
CA ILE A 13 -31.55 -11.73 -6.61
C ILE A 13 -30.67 -11.03 -5.56
N ALA A 14 -30.95 -11.15 -4.26
CA ALA A 14 -30.23 -10.39 -3.22
C ALA A 14 -28.92 -11.02 -2.69
N LEU A 15 -28.60 -12.28 -3.03
CA LEU A 15 -27.47 -13.00 -2.42
C LEU A 15 -26.11 -12.69 -3.07
N ALA A 16 -26.07 -12.36 -4.36
CA ALA A 16 -24.81 -12.14 -5.08
C ALA A 16 -24.19 -10.75 -4.84
N THR A 17 -25.00 -9.74 -4.49
CA THR A 17 -24.54 -8.37 -4.32
C THR A 17 -23.91 -8.11 -2.94
N VAL A 18 -24.29 -8.87 -1.92
CA VAL A 18 -23.75 -8.73 -0.55
C VAL A 18 -22.29 -9.21 -0.46
N SER A 19 -21.93 -10.29 -1.14
CA SER A 19 -20.59 -10.87 -1.06
C SER A 19 -19.48 -9.99 -1.64
N LEU A 20 -19.79 -9.18 -2.67
CA LEU A 20 -18.81 -8.30 -3.30
C LEU A 20 -18.45 -7.11 -2.38
N GLN A 21 -19.46 -6.54 -1.72
CA GLN A 21 -19.34 -5.39 -0.82
C GLN A 21 -18.46 -5.69 0.42
N THR A 22 -18.56 -6.90 0.97
CA THR A 22 -17.81 -7.33 2.17
C THR A 22 -16.32 -7.52 1.89
N SER A 23 -15.95 -7.97 0.69
CA SER A 23 -14.54 -8.23 0.37
C SER A 23 -13.76 -6.95 0.03
N ALA A 24 -14.41 -5.96 -0.60
CA ALA A 24 -13.78 -4.66 -0.83
C ALA A 24 -13.59 -3.89 0.48
N SER A 25 -14.56 -3.96 1.40
CA SER A 25 -14.45 -3.32 2.71
C SER A 25 -13.40 -3.98 3.62
N SER A 26 -13.23 -5.31 3.56
CA SER A 26 -12.18 -6.00 4.34
C SER A 26 -10.77 -5.70 3.84
N VAL A 27 -10.55 -5.66 2.52
CA VAL A 27 -9.23 -5.35 1.95
C VAL A 27 -8.87 -3.88 2.16
N GLY A 28 -9.83 -2.96 1.99
CA GLY A 28 -9.63 -1.54 2.30
C GLY A 28 -9.22 -1.33 3.77
N LYS A 29 -9.95 -1.96 4.71
CA LYS A 29 -9.59 -1.93 6.13
C LYS A 29 -8.19 -2.47 6.40
N PHE A 30 -7.81 -3.58 5.77
CA PHE A 30 -6.45 -4.12 5.89
C PHE A 30 -5.39 -3.11 5.43
N ILE A 31 -5.61 -2.43 4.30
CA ILE A 31 -4.68 -1.41 3.78
C ILE A 31 -4.54 -0.28 4.78
N ASP A 32 -5.66 0.29 5.24
CA ASP A 32 -5.68 1.40 6.19
C ASP A 32 -4.96 1.02 7.49
N GLU A 33 -5.32 -0.11 8.10
CA GLU A 33 -4.69 -0.59 9.34
C GLU A 33 -3.19 -0.84 9.16
N THR A 34 -2.78 -1.41 8.02
CA THR A 34 -1.36 -1.65 7.73
C THR A 34 -0.59 -0.32 7.66
N ILE A 35 -1.12 0.66 6.93
CA ILE A 35 -0.53 1.98 6.72
C ILE A 35 -0.43 2.77 8.04
N THR A 36 -1.45 2.70 8.89
CA THR A 36 -1.48 3.47 10.15
C THR A 36 -0.71 2.81 11.29
N SER A 37 -0.55 1.48 11.27
CA SER A 37 0.08 0.75 12.39
C SER A 37 1.60 0.66 12.31
N HIS A 38 2.20 1.06 11.19
CA HIS A 38 3.64 0.94 10.97
C HIS A 38 4.24 2.26 10.50
N LYS A 39 5.43 2.58 11.02
CA LYS A 39 6.18 3.78 10.62
C LYS A 39 6.51 3.78 9.13
N ILE A 40 6.86 2.62 8.57
CA ILE A 40 7.25 2.44 7.17
C ILE A 40 6.50 1.22 6.63
N VAL A 41 5.76 1.40 5.54
CA VAL A 41 5.06 0.32 4.84
C VAL A 41 5.50 0.29 3.38
N ILE A 42 5.74 -0.91 2.86
CA ILE A 42 6.02 -1.14 1.45
C ILE A 42 5.08 -2.22 0.93
N PHE A 43 4.11 -1.83 0.10
CA PHE A 43 3.38 -2.78 -0.73
C PHE A 43 4.28 -3.18 -1.91
N SER A 44 4.60 -4.47 -2.01
CA SER A 44 5.73 -5.00 -2.78
C SER A 44 5.32 -6.22 -3.60
N LYS A 45 6.24 -6.68 -4.45
CA LYS A 45 6.26 -8.07 -4.93
C LYS A 45 7.65 -8.67 -4.82
N THR A 46 7.76 -9.96 -4.51
CA THR A 46 9.04 -10.64 -4.23
C THR A 46 10.01 -10.56 -5.42
N TYR A 47 9.50 -10.73 -6.64
CA TYR A 47 10.28 -10.74 -7.87
C TYR A 47 10.60 -9.34 -8.42
N CYS A 48 10.02 -8.27 -7.87
CA CYS A 48 10.09 -6.95 -8.49
C CYS A 48 11.43 -6.26 -8.20
N PRO A 49 12.25 -5.90 -9.23
CA PRO A 49 13.52 -5.22 -9.03
C PRO A 49 13.37 -3.84 -8.40
N TYR A 50 12.32 -3.09 -8.75
CA TYR A 50 12.03 -1.78 -8.15
C TYR A 50 11.66 -1.90 -6.67
N CYS A 51 10.97 -2.96 -6.27
CA CYS A 51 10.70 -3.23 -4.86
C CYS A 51 12.00 -3.50 -4.09
N ARG A 52 12.92 -4.28 -4.67
CA ARG A 52 14.25 -4.51 -4.08
C ARG A 52 15.04 -3.21 -3.92
N ARG A 53 15.01 -2.33 -4.92
CA ARG A 53 15.67 -1.01 -4.85
C ARG A 53 15.10 -0.15 -3.72
N ALA A 54 13.78 -0.04 -3.60
CA ALA A 54 13.16 0.71 -2.50
C ALA A 54 13.49 0.12 -1.11
N LYS A 55 13.47 -1.22 -0.97
CA LYS A 55 13.87 -1.88 0.29
C LYS A 55 15.34 -1.63 0.65
N ALA A 56 16.23 -1.57 -0.36
CA ALA A 56 17.64 -1.31 -0.14
C ALA A 56 17.88 0.07 0.50
N VAL A 57 17.14 1.11 0.08
CA VAL A 57 17.22 2.44 0.70
C VAL A 57 16.97 2.38 2.22
N PHE A 58 15.91 1.68 2.65
CA PHE A 58 15.64 1.54 4.09
C PHE A 58 16.68 0.69 4.80
N LYS A 59 17.27 -0.30 4.13
CA LYS A 59 18.39 -1.07 4.66
C LYS A 59 19.62 -0.20 4.89
N GLU A 60 19.99 0.68 3.96
CA GLU A 60 21.08 1.65 4.13
C GLU A 60 20.84 2.59 5.33
N LEU A 61 19.58 2.96 5.57
CA LEU A 61 19.15 3.77 6.71
C LEU A 61 19.00 2.99 8.03
N ASN A 62 19.36 1.70 8.06
CA ASN A 62 19.13 0.80 9.19
C ASN A 62 17.67 0.82 9.71
N GLN A 63 16.71 0.99 8.81
CA GLN A 63 15.28 0.94 9.11
C GLN A 63 14.68 -0.38 8.64
N VAL A 64 13.75 -0.92 9.41
CA VAL A 64 13.03 -2.15 9.09
C VAL A 64 11.60 -1.81 8.65
N PRO A 65 11.29 -1.85 7.35
CA PRO A 65 9.95 -1.61 6.86
C PRO A 65 9.01 -2.79 7.13
N HIS A 66 7.72 -2.52 7.31
CA HIS A 66 6.68 -3.54 7.17
C HIS A 66 6.41 -3.77 5.68
N VAL A 67 6.71 -4.98 5.19
CA VAL A 67 6.57 -5.31 3.76
C VAL A 67 5.37 -6.22 3.55
N VAL A 68 4.50 -5.85 2.63
CA VAL A 68 3.37 -6.68 2.17
C VAL A 68 3.68 -7.18 0.77
N GLU A 69 4.07 -8.45 0.64
CA GLU A 69 4.34 -9.09 -0.66
C GLU A 69 3.01 -9.52 -1.31
N LEU A 70 2.56 -8.74 -2.29
CA LEU A 70 1.24 -8.92 -2.90
C LEU A 70 1.15 -10.16 -3.78
N ASP A 71 2.26 -10.65 -4.31
CA ASP A 71 2.31 -11.90 -5.09
C ASP A 71 2.19 -13.16 -4.22
N GLU A 72 2.36 -13.04 -2.90
CA GLU A 72 2.20 -14.14 -1.93
C GLU A 72 0.82 -14.12 -1.25
N ARG A 73 -0.08 -13.23 -1.68
CA ARG A 73 -1.42 -13.06 -1.12
C ARG A 73 -2.51 -13.36 -2.14
N GLU A 74 -3.52 -14.12 -1.72
CA GLU A 74 -4.71 -14.39 -2.56
C GLU A 74 -5.46 -13.11 -2.94
N ASP A 75 -5.50 -12.12 -2.05
CA ASP A 75 -6.15 -10.82 -2.26
C ASP A 75 -5.22 -9.74 -2.83
N GLY A 76 -3.98 -10.10 -3.20
CA GLY A 76 -2.97 -9.14 -3.65
C GLY A 76 -3.41 -8.29 -4.85
N SER A 77 -4.09 -8.90 -5.82
CA SER A 77 -4.64 -8.14 -6.97
C SER A 77 -5.70 -7.12 -6.53
N LYS A 78 -6.57 -7.48 -5.56
CA LYS A 78 -7.60 -6.57 -5.03
C LYS A 78 -6.96 -5.41 -4.27
N ILE A 79 -5.89 -5.68 -3.52
CA ILE A 79 -5.10 -4.61 -2.87
C ILE A 79 -4.59 -3.63 -3.92
N GLN A 80 -4.01 -4.12 -5.02
CA GLN A 80 -3.54 -3.26 -6.11
C GLN A 80 -4.69 -2.45 -6.75
N ASP A 81 -5.87 -3.03 -6.90
CA ASP A 81 -7.03 -2.34 -7.48
C ASP A 81 -7.55 -1.23 -6.55
N ILE A 82 -7.57 -1.46 -5.23
CA ILE A 82 -7.93 -0.43 -4.23
C ILE A 82 -6.86 0.66 -4.17
N MET A 83 -5.57 0.29 -4.31
CA MET A 83 -4.45 1.22 -4.29
C MET A 83 -4.58 2.32 -5.35
N ILE A 84 -5.21 2.03 -6.50
CA ILE A 84 -5.53 3.05 -7.52
C ILE A 84 -6.36 4.19 -6.93
N ASN A 85 -7.32 3.90 -6.05
CA ASN A 85 -8.18 4.91 -5.45
C ASN A 85 -7.45 5.70 -4.34
N ILE A 86 -6.43 5.11 -3.71
CA ILE A 86 -5.69 5.74 -2.61
C ILE A 86 -4.56 6.63 -3.14
N VAL A 87 -3.80 6.14 -4.13
CA VAL A 87 -2.57 6.80 -4.60
C VAL A 87 -2.52 7.04 -6.12
N GLY A 88 -3.61 6.72 -6.84
CA GLY A 88 -3.69 6.91 -8.28
C GLY A 88 -2.90 5.89 -9.12
N ARG A 89 -2.26 4.89 -8.50
CA ARG A 89 -1.37 3.94 -9.19
C ARG A 89 -1.58 2.51 -8.69
N ARG A 90 -1.56 1.57 -9.63
CA ARG A 90 -1.65 0.12 -9.37
C ARG A 90 -0.28 -0.54 -9.14
N THR A 91 0.80 0.13 -9.54
CA THR A 91 2.16 -0.43 -9.63
C THR A 91 2.76 -0.70 -8.25
N VAL A 92 3.73 -1.59 -8.17
CA VAL A 92 4.59 -1.77 -6.98
C VAL A 92 6.02 -1.26 -7.29
N PRO A 93 6.78 -0.77 -6.29
CA PRO A 93 6.35 -0.61 -4.90
C PRO A 93 5.40 0.58 -4.70
N GLN A 94 4.64 0.55 -3.60
CA GLN A 94 4.02 1.74 -3.01
C GLN A 94 4.51 1.88 -1.56
N VAL A 95 5.16 3.01 -1.28
CA VAL A 95 5.85 3.28 -0.03
C VAL A 95 5.08 4.33 0.78
N PHE A 96 4.89 4.06 2.06
CA PHE A 96 4.27 4.97 3.00
C PHE A 96 5.18 5.20 4.21
N ILE A 97 5.26 6.45 4.66
CA ILE A 97 6.01 6.88 5.85
C ILE A 97 5.05 7.60 6.79
N ASN A 98 4.94 7.14 8.04
CA ASN A 98 4.03 7.70 9.04
C ASN A 98 2.60 7.89 8.52
N GLY A 99 2.07 6.88 7.82
CA GLY A 99 0.74 6.91 7.22
C GLY A 99 0.60 7.75 5.94
N LYS A 100 1.62 8.48 5.51
CA LYS A 100 1.59 9.32 4.30
C LYS A 100 2.26 8.60 3.13
N HIS A 101 1.65 8.70 1.95
CA HIS A 101 2.21 8.14 0.73
C HIS A 101 3.45 8.92 0.30
N LEU A 102 4.57 8.21 0.14
CA LEU A 102 5.82 8.77 -0.39
C LEU A 102 5.86 8.64 -1.91
N GLY A 103 5.44 7.50 -2.44
CA GLY A 103 5.52 7.19 -3.86
C GLY A 103 5.97 5.76 -4.16
N GLY A 104 6.54 5.57 -5.34
CA GLY A 104 7.16 4.33 -5.78
C GLY A 104 8.66 4.31 -5.53
N SER A 105 9.38 3.54 -6.34
CA SER A 105 10.81 3.32 -6.12
C SER A 105 11.67 4.53 -6.49
N ASP A 106 11.30 5.31 -7.51
CA ASP A 106 12.05 6.52 -7.87
C ASP A 106 11.86 7.60 -6.81
N ASP A 107 10.60 7.85 -6.40
CA ASP A 107 10.26 8.79 -5.33
C ASP A 107 11.00 8.44 -4.02
N THR A 108 11.18 7.15 -3.71
CA THR A 108 11.92 6.70 -2.52
C THR A 108 13.41 7.01 -2.61
N VAL A 109 14.03 6.79 -3.77
CA VAL A 109 15.45 7.07 -4.00
C VAL A 109 15.70 8.58 -3.99
N GLU A 110 14.87 9.35 -4.69
CA GLU A 110 14.95 10.81 -4.70
C GLU A 110 14.81 11.40 -3.29
N ALA A 111 13.84 10.91 -2.50
CA ALA A 111 13.68 11.35 -1.12
C ALA A 111 14.90 11.00 -0.25
N TYR A 112 15.54 9.86 -0.50
CA TYR A 112 16.77 9.48 0.20
C TYR A 112 17.94 10.40 -0.15
N GLU A 113 18.20 10.59 -1.45
CA GLU A 113 19.31 11.39 -1.97
C GLU A 113 19.18 12.88 -1.60
N SER A 114 17.96 13.41 -1.60
CA SER A 114 17.68 14.80 -1.20
C SER A 114 17.70 15.04 0.32
N GLY A 115 17.90 13.99 1.12
CA GLY A 115 17.78 14.07 2.58
C GLY A 115 16.34 14.24 3.09
N HIS A 116 15.34 14.33 2.22
CA HIS A 116 13.93 14.44 2.61
C HIS A 116 13.47 13.23 3.45
N LEU A 117 13.88 12.02 3.06
CA LEU A 117 13.55 10.78 3.76
C LEU A 117 14.16 10.73 5.16
N HIS A 118 15.36 11.29 5.36
CA HIS A 118 15.98 11.42 6.68
C HIS A 118 15.11 12.30 7.59
N LYS A 119 14.65 13.45 7.10
CA LYS A 119 13.74 14.35 7.82
C LYS A 119 12.42 13.66 8.18
N LEU A 120 11.81 12.92 7.24
CA LEU A 120 10.57 12.17 7.51
C LEU A 120 10.75 11.08 8.58
N LEU A 121 11.95 10.49 8.67
CA LEU A 121 12.26 9.41 9.59
C LEU A 121 12.85 9.89 10.93
N GLY A 122 13.19 11.19 11.05
CA GLY A 122 13.86 11.75 12.22
C GLY A 122 15.31 11.27 12.36
N ILE A 123 16.00 11.07 11.23
CA ILE A 123 17.42 10.68 11.19
C ILE A 123 18.23 11.95 10.98
N GLU A 124 19.23 12.19 11.83
CA GLU A 124 20.12 13.34 11.65
C GLU A 124 21.05 13.12 10.46
N THR A 125 21.05 14.07 9.51
CA THR A 125 22.08 14.16 8.49
C THR A 125 23.29 14.86 9.12
N LYS A 126 24.47 14.25 9.04
CA LYS A 126 25.70 14.99 9.30
C LYS A 126 25.89 15.91 8.11
N ASP A 127 25.43 17.15 8.25
CA ASP A 127 25.70 18.19 7.28
C ASP A 127 27.23 18.40 7.28
N HIS A 128 27.86 18.11 6.15
CA HIS A 128 29.24 18.51 5.92
C HIS A 128 29.16 20.01 5.65
N ASP A 129 29.44 20.83 6.66
CA ASP A 129 29.64 22.27 6.49
C ASP A 129 30.82 22.44 5.54
N ASP A 130 30.55 22.62 4.25
CA ASP A 130 31.51 23.13 3.28
C ASP A 130 31.75 24.61 3.59
N HIS A 131 32.47 24.85 4.68
CA HIS A 131 33.13 26.11 4.97
C HIS A 131 34.59 25.99 4.53
N ASP A 132 34.83 25.70 3.26
CA ASP A 132 36.12 26.01 2.65
C ASP A 132 36.06 27.43 2.11
N ASP A 133 36.32 28.36 3.03
CA ASP A 133 37.02 29.59 2.71
C ASP A 133 38.40 29.22 2.18
N LEU A 134 38.71 29.61 0.93
CA LEU A 134 39.89 30.38 0.50
C LEU A 134 39.98 30.45 -1.03
#